data_AF-A0A349Z480-F1
#
_entry.id   AF-A0A349Z480-F1
#
_cell.length_a   1.000
_cell.length_b   1.000
_cell.length_c   1.000
_cell.angle_alpha   90.00
_cell.angle_beta   90.00
_cell.angle_gamma   90.00
#
_symmetry.space_group_name_H-M   'P 1'
#
loop_
_entity.id
_entity.type
_entity.pdbx_description
1 polymer ?
#
loop_
_entity_poly.entity_id
_entity_poly.type
_entity_poly.pdbx_seq_one_letter_code
_entity_poly.pdbx_strand_id
1 'polypeptide(L)' 'MSRVLIIGAGGVAAVTVKKCARLPEYFDEIYLASRTVSKCEALQQEVGIDRVKGVFAVDADDAKAVEALI' A
#
# COMPACT_ATOMS: atom_id res chain seq x y z
N MET A 1 -3.82 9.62 -14.17
CA MET A 1 -2.95 8.81 -13.29
C MET A 1 -3.79 8.33 -12.12
N SER A 2 -3.84 7.02 -11.89
CA SER A 2 -4.68 6.41 -10.85
C SER A 2 -3.78 5.95 -9.71
N ARG A 3 -4.04 6.48 -8.51
CA ARG A 3 -3.32 6.11 -7.28
C ARG A 3 -4.21 5.24 -6.41
N VAL A 4 -3.64 4.20 -5.82
CA VAL A 4 -4.33 3.40 -4.80
C VAL A 4 -3.50 3.35 -3.53
N LEU A 5 -4.15 3.69 -2.42
CA LEU A 5 -3.62 3.53 -1.07
C LEU A 5 -4.25 2.29 -0.43
N ILE A 6 -3.43 1.34 -0.01
CA ILE A 6 -3.87 0.13 0.70
C ILE A 6 -3.41 0.24 2.15
N ILE A 7 -4.37 0.37 3.08
CA ILE A 7 -4.11 0.41 4.51
C ILE A 7 -4.24 -1.01 5.10
N GLY A 8 -3.12 -1.53 5.60
CA GLY A 8 -2.94 -2.89 6.10
C GLY A 8 -1.87 -3.66 5.33
N ALA A 9 -1.15 -4.54 6.04
CA ALA A 9 -0.12 -5.41 5.46
C ALA A 9 -0.25 -6.87 5.96
N GLY A 10 -1.49 -7.33 6.13
CA GLY A 10 -1.83 -8.72 6.46
C GLY A 10 -2.02 -9.61 5.21
N GLY A 11 -2.48 -10.84 5.41
CA GLY A 11 -2.65 -11.81 4.31
C GLY A 11 -3.56 -11.33 3.18
N VAL A 12 -4.65 -10.62 3.50
CA VAL A 12 -5.55 -10.05 2.49
C VAL A 12 -4.85 -8.94 1.69
N ALA A 13 -4.13 -8.04 2.36
CA ALA A 13 -3.39 -6.96 1.71
C ALA A 13 -2.29 -7.51 0.77
N ALA A 14 -1.63 -8.60 1.15
CA ALA A 14 -0.64 -9.27 0.31
C ALA A 14 -1.23 -9.77 -1.02
N VAL A 15 -2.47 -10.28 -1.01
CA VAL A 15 -3.16 -10.69 -2.24
C VAL A 15 -3.65 -9.47 -3.02
N THR A 16 -4.22 -8.48 -2.33
CA THR A 16 -4.73 -7.24 -2.96
C THR A 16 -3.63 -6.50 -3.71
N VAL A 17 -2.47 -6.27 -3.07
CA VAL A 17 -1.37 -5.52 -3.70
C VAL A 17 -0.87 -6.20 -4.97
N LYS A 18 -0.77 -7.55 -4.95
CA LYS A 18 -0.34 -8.35 -6.12
C LYS A 18 -1.37 -8.30 -7.25
N LYS A 19 -2.67 -8.26 -6.93
CA LYS A 19 -3.73 -8.12 -7.94
C LYS A 19 -3.74 -6.72 -8.55
N CYS A 20 -3.62 -5.67 -7.73
CA CYS A 20 -3.50 -4.30 -8.21
C CYS A 20 -2.27 -4.12 -9.10
N ALA A 21 -1.12 -4.68 -8.70
CA ALA A 21 0.12 -4.57 -9.47
C ALA A 21 0.02 -5.17 -10.89
N ARG A 22 -0.82 -6.21 -11.08
CA ARG A 22 -1.09 -6.88 -12.36
C ARG A 22 -2.04 -6.12 -13.29
N LEU A 23 -2.65 -5.04 -12.80
CA LEU A 23 -3.65 -4.24 -13.50
C LEU A 23 -3.21 -2.77 -13.60
N PRO A 24 -2.04 -2.47 -14.21
CA PRO A 24 -1.47 -1.13 -14.28
C PRO A 24 -2.37 -0.11 -14.97
N GLU A 25 -3.26 -0.55 -15.87
CA GLU A 25 -4.23 0.32 -16.53
C GLU A 25 -5.26 0.92 -15.55
N TYR A 26 -5.46 0.29 -14.39
CA TYR A 26 -6.36 0.76 -13.33
C TYR A 26 -5.62 1.25 -12.08
N PHE A 27 -4.48 0.62 -11.75
CA PHE A 27 -3.67 0.91 -10.55
C PHE A 27 -2.23 1.24 -10.98
N ASP A 28 -2.03 2.49 -11.36
CA ASP A 28 -0.75 2.97 -11.88
C ASP A 28 0.31 3.02 -10.78
N GLU A 29 0.00 3.74 -9.70
CA GLU A 29 0.84 3.89 -8.52
C GLU A 29 0.18 3.28 -7.28
N ILE A 30 0.91 2.40 -6.59
CA ILE A 30 0.43 1.74 -5.37
C ILE A 30 1.19 2.30 -4.17
N TYR A 31 0.45 2.65 -3.12
CA TYR A 31 0.99 3.06 -1.83
C TYR A 31 0.48 2.12 -0.74
N LEU A 32 1.35 1.77 0.20
CA LEU A 32 1.01 0.90 1.33
C LEU A 32 1.12 1.68 2.63
N ALA A 33 0.21 1.45 3.57
CA ALA A 33 0.35 1.98 4.92
C ALA A 33 -0.06 0.95 5.96
N SER A 34 0.62 0.92 7.11
CA SER A 34 0.31 0.00 8.21
C SER A 34 0.96 0.49 9.50
N ARG A 35 0.50 -0.01 10.66
CA ARG A 35 1.22 0.18 11.93
C ARG A 35 2.63 -0.41 11.90
N THR A 36 2.80 -1.52 11.19
CA THR A 36 4.10 -2.20 11.03
C THR A 36 4.68 -1.95 9.65
N VAL A 37 5.52 -0.92 9.51
CA VAL A 37 6.12 -0.50 8.23
C VAL A 37 6.93 -1.61 7.56
N SER A 38 7.66 -2.42 8.33
CA SER A 38 8.46 -3.52 7.78
C SER A 38 7.64 -4.57 7.02
N LYS A 39 6.35 -4.72 7.33
CA LYS A 39 5.44 -5.58 6.55
C LYS A 39 5.08 -4.95 5.19
N CYS A 40 4.94 -3.63 5.13
CA CYS A 40 4.74 -2.92 3.87
C CYS A 40 6.00 -2.96 3.01
N GLU A 41 7.18 -2.78 3.61
CA GLU A 41 8.47 -2.89 2.92
C GLU A 41 8.68 -4.29 2.33
N ALA A 42 8.35 -5.35 3.07
CA ALA A 42 8.41 -6.72 2.55
C ALA A 42 7.50 -6.92 1.32
N LEU A 43 6.28 -6.35 1.34
CA LEU A 43 5.38 -6.39 0.18
C LEU A 43 5.89 -5.54 -0.99
N GLN A 44 6.49 -4.38 -0.73
CA GLN A 44 7.13 -3.56 -1.76
C GLN A 44 8.30 -4.29 -2.41
N GLN A 45 9.12 -5.00 -1.63
CA GLN A 45 10.21 -5.81 -2.16
C GLN A 45 9.70 -6.99 -3.00
N GLU A 46 8.60 -7.62 -2.60
CA GLU A 46 8.00 -8.73 -3.33
C GLU A 46 7.34 -8.29 -4.65
N VAL A 47 6.71 -7.11 -4.66
CA VAL A 47 5.93 -6.63 -5.81
C VAL A 47 6.74 -5.75 -6.77
N GLY A 48 7.74 -5.03 -6.25
CA GLY A 48 8.60 -4.13 -7.02
C GLY A 48 8.34 -2.64 -6.75
N ILE A 49 9.42 -1.86 -6.66
CA ILE A 49 9.40 -0.40 -6.44
C ILE A 49 8.87 0.38 -7.65
N ASP A 50 8.83 -0.25 -8.81
CA ASP A 50 8.20 0.26 -10.02
C ASP A 50 6.67 0.29 -9.89
N ARG A 51 6.08 -0.57 -9.05
CA ARG A 51 4.63 -0.62 -8.77
C ARG A 51 4.29 0.04 -7.44
N VAL A 52 4.96 -0.34 -6.36
CA VAL A 52 4.73 0.20 -5.00
C VAL A 52 5.67 1.38 -4.75
N LYS A 53 5.14 2.60 -4.83
CA LYS A 53 5.91 3.86 -4.82
C LYS A 53 6.25 4.37 -3.43
N GLY A 54 5.49 3.97 -2.42
CA GLY A 54 5.71 4.42 -1.04
C GLY A 54 5.10 3.51 -0.01
N VAL A 55 5.72 3.51 1.15
CA VAL A 55 5.26 2.81 2.35
C VAL A 55 5.20 3.82 3.50
N PHE A 56 4.13 3.77 4.30
CA PHE A 56 3.90 4.72 5.38
C PHE A 56 3.50 4.02 6.68
N ALA A 57 3.84 4.66 7.80
CA ALA A 57 3.28 4.29 9.09
C ALA A 57 1.92 4.96 9.26
N VAL A 58 0.90 4.20 9.64
CA VAL A 58 -0.40 4.77 10.05
C VAL A 58 -1.09 3.86 11.05
N ASP A 59 -1.73 4.48 12.04
CA ASP A 59 -2.76 3.82 12.83
C ASP A 59 -4.13 4.12 12.22
N ALA A 60 -4.80 3.10 11.69
CA ALA A 60 -6.07 3.27 11.00
C ALA A 60 -7.22 3.63 11.97
N ASP A 61 -7.03 3.43 13.27
CA ASP A 61 -7.99 3.84 14.30
C ASP A 61 -7.90 5.34 14.62
N ASP A 62 -6.84 6.04 14.19
CA ASP A 62 -6.71 7.50 14.27
C ASP A 62 -7.16 8.15 12.95
N ALA A 63 -8.37 8.71 12.96
CA ALA A 63 -8.94 9.39 11.80
C ALA A 63 -8.07 10.53 11.26
N LYS A 64 -7.36 11.28 12.13
CA LYS A 64 -6.47 12.37 11.70
C LYS A 64 -5.21 11.83 11.04
N ALA A 65 -4.68 10.71 11.53
CA ALA A 65 -3.54 10.06 10.91
C ALA A 65 -3.90 9.52 9.51
N VAL A 66 -5.11 8.99 9.34
CA VAL A 66 -5.61 8.55 8.02
C VAL A 66 -5.85 9.74 7.10
N GLU A 67 -6.43 10.84 7.60
CA GLU A 67 -6.62 12.09 6.84
C GLU A 67 -5.29 12.65 6.34
N ALA A 68 -4.22 12.56 7.12
CA ALA A 68 -2.89 13.04 6.70
C ALA A 68 -2.25 12.24 5.55
N LEU A 69 -2.83 11.11 5.13
CA LEU A 69 -2.35 10.29 4.01
C LEU A 69 -2.99 10.61 2.65
N ILE A 70 -4.09 11.37 2.63
CA ILE A 70 -4.89 11.71 1.44
C ILE A 70 -4.67 13.15 1.01
#